data_AF-A0A866UCD3-F1
#
_entry.id   AF-A0A866UCD3-F1
#
_cell.length_a   1.000
_cell.length_b   1.000
_cell.length_c   1.000
_cell.angle_alpha   90.00
_cell.angle_beta   90.00
_cell.angle_gamma   90.00
#
_symmetry.space_group_name_H-M   'P 1'
#
loop_
_entity.id
_entity.type
_entity.pdbx_description
1 polymer ?
#
loop_
_entity_poly.entity_id
_entity_poly.type
_entity_poly.pdbx_seq_one_letter_code
_entity_poly.pdbx_strand_id
1 'polypeptide(L)'
;MGVCFFSLLHLFFQMQYFMNLLLVFEVLSLCVFLMCLCLGNIYGSSVMIYFCMVILCLAVSESVMGLAVLVNCSRFSSSSSVKSFSFLGF
;
A
#
# COMPACT_ATOMS: atom_id res chain seq x y z
N MET A 1 -9.22 1.59 -14.49
CA MET A 1 -9.44 0.18 -14.08
C MET A 1 -8.26 -0.75 -14.38
N GLY A 2 -7.69 -0.75 -15.59
CA GLY A 2 -6.61 -1.67 -15.96
C GLY A 2 -5.36 -1.60 -15.06
N VAL A 3 -5.00 -0.40 -14.60
CA VAL A 3 -3.84 -0.18 -13.71
C VAL A 3 -4.03 -0.83 -12.33
N CYS A 4 -5.25 -0.80 -11.79
CA CYS A 4 -5.56 -1.45 -10.51
C CYS A 4 -5.47 -2.98 -10.64
N PHE A 5 -5.97 -3.54 -11.74
CA PHE A 5 -5.93 -4.98 -12.00
C PHE A 5 -4.49 -5.48 -12.20
N PHE A 6 -3.67 -4.70 -12.93
CA PHE A 6 -2.26 -5.01 -13.14
C PHE A 6 -1.45 -4.89 -11.84
N SER A 7 -1.77 -3.88 -11.00
CA SER A 7 -1.17 -3.73 -9.67
C SER A 7 -1.52 -4.91 -8.76
N LEU A 8 -2.77 -5.38 -8.75
CA LEU A 8 -3.19 -6.54 -7.95
C LEU A 8 -2.48 -7.84 -8.40
N LEU A 9 -2.35 -8.06 -9.71
CA LEU A 9 -1.63 -9.23 -10.24
C LEU A 9 -0.14 -9.20 -9.88
N HIS A 10 0.48 -8.02 -9.93
CA HIS A 10 1.87 -7.82 -9.54
C HIS A 10 2.08 -8.02 -8.03
N LEU A 11 1.09 -7.66 -7.21
CA LEU A 11 1.06 -7.88 -5.76
C LEU A 11 1.17 -9.38 -5.41
N PHE A 12 0.48 -10.24 -6.16
CA PHE A 12 0.55 -11.70 -5.97
C PHE A 12 1.86 -12.33 -6.46
N PHE A 13 2.49 -11.77 -7.49
CA PHE A 13 3.68 -12.36 -8.10
C PHE A 13 5.00 -12.00 -7.40
N GLN A 14 5.04 -10.87 -6.68
CA GLN A 14 6.28 -10.32 -6.13
C GLN A 14 6.34 -10.29 -4.59
N MET A 15 5.89 -11.39 -3.98
CA MET A 15 5.98 -11.62 -2.52
C MET A 15 7.43 -11.65 -1.99
N GLN A 16 8.44 -11.76 -2.86
CA GLN A 16 9.85 -11.83 -2.46
C GLN A 16 10.45 -10.48 -2.05
N TYR A 17 9.85 -9.35 -2.48
CA TYR A 17 10.38 -8.01 -2.18
C TYR A 17 9.28 -7.16 -1.56
N PHE A 18 9.19 -7.20 -0.22
CA PHE A 18 8.20 -6.47 0.57
C PHE A 18 8.17 -4.96 0.27
N MET A 19 9.30 -4.35 -0.10
CA MET A 19 9.36 -2.97 -0.60
C MET A 19 8.56 -2.74 -1.89
N ASN A 20 8.65 -3.66 -2.85
CA ASN A 20 7.93 -3.53 -4.12
C ASN A 20 6.43 -3.71 -3.93
N LEU A 21 6.04 -4.53 -2.95
CA LEU A 21 4.65 -4.71 -2.55
C LEU A 21 4.06 -3.44 -1.94
N LEU A 22 4.79 -2.77 -1.03
CA LEU A 22 4.45 -1.46 -0.48
C LEU A 22 4.26 -0.40 -1.58
N LEU A 23 5.15 -0.37 -2.56
CA LEU A 23 5.11 0.60 -3.65
C LEU A 23 3.91 0.39 -4.58
N VAL A 24 3.57 -0.87 -4.89
CA VAL A 24 2.36 -1.22 -5.65
C VAL A 24 1.10 -0.82 -4.89
N PHE A 25 1.08 -1.01 -3.56
CA PHE A 25 -0.05 -0.61 -2.73
C PHE A 25 -0.25 0.90 -2.72
N GLU A 26 0.83 1.68 -2.65
CA GLU A 26 0.80 3.13 -2.70
C GLU A 26 0.27 3.64 -4.06
N VAL A 27 0.72 3.05 -5.18
CA VAL A 27 0.17 3.34 -6.52
C VAL A 27 -1.31 3.01 -6.61
N LEU A 28 -1.76 1.91 -6.01
CA LEU A 28 -3.18 1.52 -5.99
C LEU A 28 -4.02 2.52 -5.18
N SER A 29 -3.53 2.94 -4.00
CA SER A 29 -4.19 3.94 -3.16
C SER A 29 -4.31 5.31 -3.86
N LEU A 30 -3.28 5.73 -4.60
CA LEU A 30 -3.29 6.93 -5.43
C LEU A 30 -4.31 6.83 -6.57
N CYS A 31 -4.42 5.67 -7.21
CA CYS A 31 -5.43 5.44 -8.25
C CYS A 31 -6.85 5.55 -7.68
N VAL A 32 -7.11 4.98 -6.50
CA VAL A 32 -8.40 5.10 -5.80
C VAL A 32 -8.69 6.55 -5.45
N PHE A 33 -7.70 7.28 -4.92
CA PHE A 33 -7.82 8.70 -4.62
C PHE A 33 -8.18 9.53 -5.84
N LEU A 34 -7.48 9.36 -6.96
CA LEU A 34 -7.77 10.07 -8.21
C LEU A 34 -9.17 9.78 -8.74
N MET A 35 -9.63 8.52 -8.66
CA MET A 35 -10.99 8.16 -9.05
C MET A 35 -12.04 8.84 -8.17
N CYS A 36 -11.85 8.84 -6.84
CA CYS A 36 -12.74 9.52 -5.91
C CYS A 36 -12.76 11.04 -6.10
N LEU A 37 -11.61 11.65 -6.40
CA LEU A 37 -11.52 13.09 -6.65
C LEU A 37 -12.19 13.49 -7.97
N CYS A 38 -12.01 12.71 -9.04
CA CYS A 38 -12.72 12.89 -10.30
C CYS A 38 -14.24 12.78 -10.12
N LEU A 39 -14.72 11.74 -9.42
CA LEU A 39 -16.15 11.57 -9.14
C LEU A 39 -16.68 12.72 -8.26
N GLY A 40 -15.96 13.09 -7.20
CA GLY A 40 -16.35 14.18 -6.31
C GLY A 40 -16.50 15.52 -7.03
N ASN A 41 -15.61 15.79 -8.00
CA ASN A 41 -15.67 16.98 -8.84
C ASN A 41 -16.85 16.95 -9.82
N ILE A 42 -17.13 15.78 -10.45
CA ILE A 42 -18.29 15.60 -11.34
C ILE A 42 -19.60 15.83 -10.60
N TYR A 43 -19.72 15.33 -9.37
CA TYR A 43 -20.93 15.46 -8.56
C TYR A 43 -21.01 16.80 -7.80
N GLY A 44 -19.97 17.66 -7.86
CA GLY A 44 -19.91 18.93 -7.12
C GLY A 44 -20.00 18.77 -5.60
N SER A 45 -19.67 17.60 -5.08
CA SER A 45 -19.86 17.21 -3.69
C SER A 45 -18.61 17.57 -2.87
N SER A 46 -18.71 18.64 -2.07
CA SER A 46 -17.65 19.02 -1.12
C SER A 46 -17.38 17.92 -0.09
N VAL A 47 -18.41 17.18 0.32
CA VAL A 47 -18.31 16.06 1.27
C VAL A 47 -17.44 14.93 0.72
N MET A 48 -17.58 14.57 -0.56
CA MET A 48 -16.73 13.55 -1.20
C MET A 48 -15.26 13.98 -1.22
N ILE A 49 -14.97 15.27 -1.44
CA ILE A 49 -13.61 15.78 -1.46
C ILE A 49 -12.97 15.64 -0.07
N TYR A 50 -13.68 15.99 1.01
CA TYR A 50 -13.18 15.76 2.38
C TYR A 50 -12.98 14.28 2.69
N PHE A 51 -13.91 13.42 2.27
CA PHE A 51 -13.79 11.97 2.45
C PHE A 51 -12.57 11.40 1.70
N CYS A 52 -12.28 11.93 0.52
CA CYS A 52 -11.10 11.57 -0.28
C CYS A 52 -9.79 11.89 0.46
N MET A 53 -9.73 13.02 1.18
CA MET A 53 -8.57 13.39 2.00
C MET A 53 -8.41 12.44 3.20
N VAL A 54 -9.50 12.02 3.83
CA VAL A 54 -9.46 11.02 4.91
C VAL A 54 -8.92 9.67 4.42
N ILE A 55 -9.37 9.21 3.25
CA ILE A 55 -8.86 7.98 2.62
C ILE A 55 -7.35 8.09 2.37
N LEU A 56 -6.88 9.24 1.86
CA LEU A 56 -5.45 9.47 1.61
C LEU A 56 -4.64 9.41 2.93
N CYS A 57 -5.13 10.03 4.00
CA CYS A 57 -4.47 9.97 5.31
C CYS A 57 -4.37 8.53 5.84
N LEU A 58 -5.42 7.73 5.69
CA LEU A 58 -5.41 6.32 6.09
C LEU A 58 -4.40 5.52 5.26
N ALA A 59 -4.36 5.71 3.94
CA ALA A 59 -3.41 5.04 3.06
C ALA A 59 -1.95 5.36 3.41
N VAL A 60 -1.64 6.62 3.72
CA VAL A 60 -0.30 7.03 4.18
C VAL A 60 0.03 6.43 5.56
N SER A 61 -0.94 6.35 6.46
CA SER A 61 -0.70 5.74 7.78
C SER A 61 -0.39 4.25 7.67
N GLU A 62 -1.02 3.54 6.74
CA GLU A 62 -0.76 2.13 6.47
C GLU A 62 0.64 1.94 5.85
N SER A 63 1.06 2.79 4.90
CA SER A 63 2.39 2.69 4.31
C SER A 63 3.50 2.95 5.32
N VAL A 64 3.33 3.92 6.22
CA VAL A 64 4.26 4.18 7.34
C VAL A 64 4.33 2.97 8.28
N MET A 65 3.21 2.34 8.61
CA MET A 65 3.18 1.14 9.43
C MET A 65 3.89 -0.03 8.75
N GLY A 66 3.66 -0.25 7.45
CA GLY A 66 4.34 -1.27 6.66
C GLY A 66 5.86 -1.04 6.60
N LEU A 67 6.30 0.20 6.38
CA LEU A 67 7.71 0.58 6.43
C LEU A 67 8.32 0.37 7.82
N ALA A 68 7.61 0.68 8.91
CA ALA A 68 8.09 0.45 10.27
C ALA A 68 8.31 -1.03 10.56
N VAL A 69 7.39 -1.90 10.13
CA VAL A 69 7.53 -3.36 10.21
C VAL A 69 8.73 -3.82 9.39
N LEU A 70 8.90 -3.31 8.17
CA LEU A 70 10.03 -3.63 7.30
C LEU A 70 11.38 -3.27 7.93
N VAL A 71 11.50 -2.06 8.50
CA VAL A 71 12.71 -1.60 9.19
C VAL A 71 13.01 -2.46 10.42
N ASN A 72 11.99 -2.87 11.17
CA ASN A 72 12.19 -3.81 12.28
C ASN A 72 12.67 -5.18 11.78
N CYS A 73 12.04 -5.74 10.76
CA CYS A 73 12.44 -7.02 10.17
C CYS A 73 13.86 -6.97 9.59
N SER A 74 14.27 -5.87 8.94
CA SER A 74 15.62 -5.73 8.39
C SER A 74 16.69 -5.62 9.49
N ARG A 75 16.37 -4.95 10.61
CA ARG A 75 17.25 -4.88 11.80
C ARG A 75 17.38 -6.22 12.50
N PHE A 76 16.30 -7.01 12.59
CA PHE A 76 16.37 -8.37 13.14
C PHE A 76 17.11 -9.33 12.20
N SER A 77 16.94 -9.19 10.88
CA SER A 77 17.61 -10.04 9.90
C SER A 77 19.11 -9.80 9.77
N SER A 78 19.62 -8.60 10.10
CA SER A 78 21.06 -8.30 10.02
C SER A 78 21.87 -8.87 11.19
N SER A 79 21.23 -9.20 12.32
CA SER A 79 21.89 -9.79 13.50
C SER A 79 21.90 -11.32 13.48
N SER A 80 21.05 -11.98 12.71
CA SER A 80 20.98 -13.43 12.66
C SER A 80 20.68 -13.90 11.24
N SER A 81 21.69 -14.50 10.62
CA SER A 81 21.66 -15.17 9.31
C SER A 81 20.76 -16.42 9.31
N VAL A 82 19.47 -16.28 9.60
CA VAL A 82 18.55 -17.41 9.64
C VAL A 82 17.15 -16.99 9.20
N LYS A 83 16.77 -17.43 8.00
CA LYS A 83 15.40 -17.80 7.55
C LYS A 83 14.24 -17.29 8.43
N SER A 84 14.10 -15.98 8.58
CA SER A 84 13.16 -15.37 9.53
C SER A 84 11.70 -15.40 9.06
N PHE A 85 11.42 -15.91 7.86
CA PHE A 85 10.06 -16.15 7.36
C PHE A 85 9.54 -17.56 7.65
N SER A 86 10.30 -18.45 8.29
CA SER A 86 9.80 -19.78 8.71
C SER A 86 8.91 -19.74 9.96
N PHE A 87 8.88 -18.64 10.71
CA PHE A 87 8.10 -18.56 11.95
C PHE A 87 6.67 -18.05 11.72
N LEU A 88 6.44 -17.28 10.64
CA LEU A 88 5.11 -16.94 10.14
C LEU A 88 4.80 -17.89 9.01
N GLY A 89 4.42 -19.12 9.36
CA GLY A 89 4.05 -20.15 8.38
C GLY A 89 2.92 -19.66 7.46
N PHE A 90 3.29 -19.37 6.22
CA PHE A 90 2.42 -19.53 5.05
C PHE A 90 2.85 -20.82 4.34
#